data_AF-A0A941WCB5-F1
#
_entry.id   AF-A0A941WCB5-F1
#
_cell.length_a   1.000
_cell.length_b   1.000
_cell.length_c   1.000
_cell.angle_alpha   90.00
_cell.angle_beta   90.00
_cell.angle_gamma   90.00
#
_symmetry.space_group_name_H-M   'P 1'
#
loop_
_entity.id
_entity.type
_entity.pdbx_description
1 polymer ?
#
loop_
_entity_poly.entity_id
_entity_poly.type
_entity_poly.pdbx_seq_one_letter_code
_entity_poly.pdbx_strand_id
1 'polypeptide(L)'
;MLELLSPAGNRESFCAAVDSGANAVYLGLKDFSARKNAGNFTIEELADCVRYAELFDVKVYVAVNTLVKDDEVCPLLRAVGESAAAGVHAFILQDAVLGKKIKALYPELTLHL
;
A
#
# COMPACT_ATOMS: atom_id res chain seq x y z
N MET A 1 -20.29 2.31 3.88
CA MET A 1 -20.01 1.29 4.92
C MET A 1 -18.83 1.79 5.74
N LEU A 2 -18.83 1.54 7.04
CA LEU A 2 -17.73 1.94 7.93
C LEU A 2 -16.50 1.06 7.67
N GLU A 3 -15.33 1.67 7.56
CA GLU A 3 -14.05 0.96 7.40
C GLU A 3 -13.28 1.02 8.73
N LEU A 4 -12.87 -0.13 9.23
CA LEU A 4 -11.92 -0.31 10.32
C LEU A 4 -10.55 -0.58 9.70
N LEU A 5 -9.86 0.51 9.35
CA LEU A 5 -8.57 0.49 8.69
C LEU A 5 -7.43 0.37 9.72
N SER A 6 -6.70 -0.74 9.71
CA SER A 6 -5.60 -0.99 10.64
C SER A 6 -4.22 -0.83 9.98
N PRO A 7 -3.21 -0.25 10.66
CA PRO A 7 -1.83 -0.23 10.17
C PRO A 7 -1.15 -1.59 10.36
N ALA A 8 -0.33 -1.99 9.39
CA ALA A 8 0.62 -3.10 9.51
C ALA A 8 2.05 -2.66 9.18
N GLY A 9 2.96 -2.85 10.12
CA GLY A 9 4.39 -2.55 9.96
C GLY A 9 5.24 -3.75 9.53
N ASN A 10 4.68 -4.95 9.66
CA ASN A 10 5.29 -6.24 9.28
C ASN A 10 4.17 -7.29 9.11
N ARG A 11 4.54 -8.49 8.63
CA ARG A 11 3.58 -9.56 8.36
C ARG A 11 2.81 -10.04 9.59
N GLU A 12 3.45 -10.09 10.76
CA GLU A 12 2.80 -10.51 12.01
C GLU A 12 1.67 -9.53 12.39
N SER A 13 1.96 -8.23 12.35
CA SER A 13 0.95 -7.18 12.58
C SER A 13 -0.15 -7.16 11.52
N PHE A 14 0.16 -7.53 10.27
CA PHE A 14 -0.83 -7.67 9.20
C PHE A 14 -1.82 -8.79 9.52
N CYS A 15 -1.33 -9.99 9.82
CA CYS A 15 -2.19 -11.11 10.18
C CYS A 15 -3.01 -10.80 11.43
N ALA A 16 -2.38 -10.23 12.46
CA ALA A 16 -3.08 -9.85 13.69
C ALA A 16 -4.21 -8.85 13.44
N ALA A 17 -4.05 -7.90 12.51
CA ALA A 17 -5.09 -6.96 12.14
C ALA A 17 -6.29 -7.66 11.46
N VAL A 18 -6.01 -8.57 10.52
CA VAL A 18 -7.03 -9.38 9.84
C VAL A 18 -7.78 -10.25 10.86
N ASP A 19 -7.05 -10.99 11.69
CA ASP A 19 -7.60 -11.88 12.72
C ASP A 19 -8.43 -11.13 13.78
N SER A 20 -8.13 -9.84 13.99
CA SER A 20 -8.87 -8.97 14.92
C SER A 20 -10.11 -8.31 14.31
N GLY A 21 -10.46 -8.61 13.07
CA GLY A 21 -11.67 -8.13 12.41
C GLY A 21 -11.53 -6.79 11.70
N ALA A 22 -10.31 -6.35 11.36
CA ALA A 22 -10.13 -5.23 10.43
C ALA A 22 -10.70 -5.60 9.05
N ASN A 23 -11.48 -4.70 8.44
CA ASN A 23 -11.98 -4.89 7.07
C ASN A 23 -11.13 -4.18 6.01
N ALA A 24 -10.11 -3.44 6.45
CA ALA A 24 -9.03 -2.96 5.61
C ALA A 24 -7.72 -2.89 6.41
N VAL A 25 -6.60 -3.13 5.76
CA VAL A 25 -5.26 -3.01 6.34
C VAL A 25 -4.38 -2.21 5.39
N TYR A 26 -3.62 -1.25 5.91
CA TYR A 26 -2.62 -0.55 5.12
C TYR A 26 -1.20 -0.88 5.58
N LEU A 27 -0.28 -0.90 4.63
CA LEU A 27 1.13 -1.18 4.84
C LEU A 27 2.03 -0.28 3.99
N GLY A 28 3.33 -0.24 4.29
CA GLY A 28 4.32 0.51 3.52
C GLY A 28 5.30 -0.39 2.78
N LEU A 29 5.75 0.03 1.60
CA LEU A 29 6.82 -0.63 0.87
C LEU A 29 8.20 -0.27 1.45
N LYS A 30 9.15 -1.21 1.40
CA LYS A 30 10.50 -1.01 1.95
C LYS A 30 11.23 0.21 1.37
N ASP A 31 11.12 0.42 0.06
CA ASP A 31 11.85 1.48 -0.64
C ASP A 31 11.18 2.86 -0.58
N PHE A 32 9.90 2.93 -0.16
CA PHE A 32 9.07 4.15 -0.27
C PHE A 32 8.28 4.47 1.00
N SER A 33 8.73 4.00 2.16
CA SER A 33 8.17 4.29 3.47
C SER A 33 9.09 5.20 4.28
N ALA A 34 8.54 6.29 4.84
CA ALA A 34 9.28 7.19 5.73
C ALA A 34 9.72 6.50 7.05
N ARG A 35 9.11 5.36 7.40
CA ARG A 35 9.50 4.55 8.56
C ARG A 35 10.58 3.54 8.15
N LYS A 36 11.83 4.02 8.05
CA LYS A 36 13.01 3.18 7.79
C LYS A 36 13.23 2.02 8.79
N ASN A 37 12.62 2.09 9.97
CA ASN A 37 12.75 1.05 11.03
C ASN A 37 11.52 0.12 11.13
N ALA A 38 10.49 0.27 10.30
CA ALA A 38 9.41 -0.71 10.20
C ALA A 38 9.87 -1.85 9.29
N GLY A 39 9.45 -3.09 9.57
CA GLY A 39 9.78 -4.25 8.74
C GLY A 39 9.49 -4.02 7.25
N ASN A 40 8.40 -3.27 6.97
CA ASN A 40 7.88 -2.90 5.64
C ASN A 40 7.79 -4.14 4.71
N PHE A 41 7.31 -3.96 3.50
CA PHE A 41 7.03 -5.08 2.59
C PHE A 41 7.79 -4.92 1.29
N THR A 42 8.39 -6.00 0.78
CA THR A 42 8.69 -6.12 -0.64
C THR A 42 7.40 -6.32 -1.44
N ILE A 43 7.46 -6.24 -2.77
CA ILE A 43 6.31 -6.52 -3.62
C ILE A 43 5.83 -7.97 -3.45
N GLU A 44 6.75 -8.92 -3.27
CA GLU A 44 6.42 -10.33 -3.03
C GLU A 44 5.70 -10.51 -1.70
N GLU A 45 6.21 -9.90 -0.63
CA GLU A 45 5.57 -9.95 0.70
C GLU A 45 4.20 -9.26 0.68
N LEU A 46 4.06 -8.16 -0.07
CA LEU A 46 2.77 -7.50 -0.31
C LEU A 46 1.80 -8.43 -1.04
N ALA A 47 2.22 -9.10 -2.11
CA ALA A 47 1.38 -10.03 -2.85
C ALA A 47 0.91 -11.18 -1.96
N ASP A 48 1.76 -11.69 -1.06
CA ASP A 48 1.38 -12.70 -0.06
C ASP A 48 0.31 -12.18 0.91
N CYS A 49 0.43 -10.91 1.33
CA CYS A 49 -0.55 -10.26 2.19
C CYS A 49 -1.90 -10.06 1.48
N VAL A 50 -1.90 -9.66 0.21
CA VAL A 50 -3.13 -9.53 -0.59
C VAL A 50 -3.85 -10.87 -0.69
N ARG A 51 -3.13 -11.95 -1.06
CA ARG A 51 -3.72 -13.29 -1.17
C ARG A 51 -4.28 -13.79 0.15
N TYR A 52 -3.62 -13.49 1.27
CA TYR A 52 -4.12 -13.84 2.59
C TYR A 52 -5.38 -13.04 2.95
N ALA A 53 -5.38 -11.72 2.73
CA ALA A 53 -6.50 -10.84 3.04
C ALA A 53 -7.77 -11.15 2.22
N GLU A 54 -7.61 -11.58 0.97
CA GLU A 54 -8.71 -12.00 0.10
C GLU A 54 -9.52 -13.16 0.71
N LEU A 55 -8.87 -14.07 1.46
CA LEU A 55 -9.55 -15.18 2.15
C LEU A 55 -10.54 -14.70 3.23
N PHE A 56 -10.43 -13.45 3.67
CA PHE A 56 -11.22 -12.84 4.74
C PHE A 56 -12.03 -11.63 4.29
N ASP A 57 -12.09 -11.36 2.97
CA ASP A 57 -12.72 -10.15 2.39
C ASP A 57 -12.16 -8.84 2.98
N VAL A 58 -10.84 -8.82 3.24
CA VAL A 58 -10.14 -7.66 3.79
C VAL A 58 -9.40 -6.92 2.68
N LYS A 59 -9.61 -5.59 2.62
CA LYS A 59 -8.92 -4.74 1.64
C LYS A 59 -7.48 -4.46 2.05
N VAL A 60 -6.60 -4.38 1.06
CA VAL A 60 -5.18 -4.04 1.28
C VAL A 60 -4.84 -2.74 0.60
N TYR A 61 -4.28 -1.80 1.37
CA TYR A 61 -3.82 -0.50 0.87
C TYR A 61 -2.32 -0.33 1.03
N VAL A 62 -1.71 0.43 0.12
CA VAL A 62 -0.29 0.79 0.20
C VAL A 62 -0.15 2.28 0.54
N ALA A 63 0.56 2.58 1.62
CA ALA A 63 0.93 3.93 1.98
C ALA A 63 2.17 4.36 1.18
N VAL A 64 2.04 5.49 0.47
CA VAL A 64 3.11 6.20 -0.23
C VAL A 64 3.22 7.59 0.41
N ASN A 65 3.76 7.60 1.63
CA ASN A 65 3.87 8.78 2.49
C ASN A 65 5.32 9.28 2.60
N THR A 66 6.08 9.18 1.51
CA THR A 66 7.49 9.60 1.45
C THR A 66 7.62 10.77 0.48
N LEU A 67 8.42 11.76 0.87
CA LEU A 67 8.85 12.81 -0.06
C LEU A 67 9.85 12.19 -1.04
N VAL A 68 9.47 12.16 -2.32
CA VAL A 68 10.21 11.45 -3.36
C VAL A 68 11.06 12.46 -4.13
N LYS A 69 12.35 12.18 -4.29
CA LYS A 69 13.23 13.00 -5.15
C LYS A 69 12.96 12.72 -6.62
N ASP A 70 13.38 13.62 -7.49
CA ASP A 70 13.12 13.52 -8.94
C ASP A 70 13.61 12.19 -9.55
N ASP A 71 14.75 11.67 -9.09
CA ASP A 71 15.32 10.40 -9.52
C ASP A 71 14.60 9.16 -8.98
N GLU A 72 13.83 9.32 -7.89
CA GLU A 72 13.04 8.25 -7.25
C GLU A 72 11.61 8.16 -7.81
N VAL A 73 11.15 9.15 -8.58
CA VAL A 73 9.79 9.17 -9.16
C VAL A 73 9.54 7.97 -10.09
N CYS A 74 10.45 7.69 -11.01
CA CYS A 74 10.29 6.58 -11.94
C CYS A 74 10.28 5.21 -11.24
N PRO A 75 11.22 4.91 -10.32
CA PRO A 75 11.15 3.71 -9.47
C PRO A 75 9.83 3.59 -8.70
N LEU A 76 9.36 4.68 -8.10
CA LEU A 76 8.10 4.66 -7.34
C LEU A 76 6.90 4.32 -8.23
N LEU A 77 6.80 4.94 -9.41
CA LEU A 77 5.70 4.68 -10.34
C LEU A 77 5.69 3.21 -10.79
N ARG A 78 6.87 2.60 -10.96
CA ARG A 78 6.99 1.16 -11.22
C ARG A 78 6.47 0.33 -10.05
N ALA A 79 6.89 0.65 -8.83
CA ALA A 79 6.44 -0.07 -7.63
C ALA A 79 4.92 0.06 -7.40
N VAL A 80 4.32 1.21 -7.76
CA VAL A 80 2.86 1.40 -7.77
C VAL A 80 2.20 0.45 -8.76
N GLY A 81 2.72 0.36 -9.99
CA GLY A 81 2.22 -0.57 -11.00
C GLY A 81 2.34 -2.05 -10.57
N GLU A 82 3.46 -2.43 -9.99
CA GLU A 82 3.69 -3.78 -9.45
C GLU A 82 2.74 -4.09 -8.28
N SER A 83 2.52 -3.13 -7.38
CA SER A 83 1.56 -3.25 -6.27
C SER A 83 0.12 -3.37 -6.76
N ALA A 84 -0.25 -2.61 -7.79
CA ALA A 84 -1.56 -2.71 -8.43
C ALA A 84 -1.75 -4.09 -9.08
N ALA A 85 -0.75 -4.58 -9.80
CA ALA A 85 -0.78 -5.93 -10.38
C ALA A 85 -0.87 -7.04 -9.32
N ALA A 86 -0.35 -6.80 -8.11
CA ALA A 86 -0.47 -7.71 -6.98
C ALA A 86 -1.86 -7.70 -6.30
N GLY A 87 -2.79 -6.83 -6.73
CA GLY A 87 -4.16 -6.77 -6.21
C GLY A 87 -4.39 -5.77 -5.07
N VAL A 88 -3.53 -4.76 -4.93
CA VAL A 88 -3.76 -3.66 -3.98
C VAL A 88 -5.03 -2.89 -4.36
N HIS A 89 -5.84 -2.57 -3.35
CA HIS A 89 -7.15 -1.96 -3.54
C HIS A 89 -7.10 -0.43 -3.63
N ALA A 90 -6.15 0.20 -2.94
CA ALA A 90 -5.95 1.65 -2.96
C ALA A 90 -4.54 2.05 -2.50
N PHE A 91 -4.15 3.28 -2.85
CA PHE A 91 -2.92 3.90 -2.36
C PHE A 91 -3.25 5.11 -1.48
N ILE A 92 -2.59 5.23 -0.34
CA ILE A 92 -2.71 6.37 0.57
C ILE A 92 -1.51 7.29 0.32
N LEU A 93 -1.77 8.49 -0.20
CA LEU A 93 -0.75 9.40 -0.67
C LEU A 93 -0.66 10.64 0.22
N GLN A 94 0.55 11.13 0.43
CA GLN A 94 0.77 12.43 1.10
C GLN A 94 0.89 13.59 0.10
N ASP A 95 1.40 13.33 -1.11
CA ASP A 95 1.66 14.35 -2.14
C ASP A 95 0.62 14.29 -3.27
N ALA A 96 -0.18 15.35 -3.40
CA ALA A 96 -1.21 15.46 -4.43
C ALA A 96 -0.64 15.61 -5.85
N VAL A 97 0.56 16.18 -6.03
CA VAL A 97 1.23 16.28 -7.33
C VAL A 97 1.65 14.89 -7.80
N LEU A 98 2.22 14.10 -6.90
CA LEU A 98 2.52 12.69 -7.18
C LEU A 98 1.24 11.91 -7.50
N GLY A 99 0.17 12.11 -6.72
CA GLY A 99 -1.13 11.49 -6.97
C GLY A 99 -1.69 11.78 -8.37
N LYS A 100 -1.54 13.01 -8.87
CA LYS A 100 -1.89 13.35 -10.26
C LYS A 100 -1.07 12.56 -11.28
N LYS A 101 0.24 12.38 -11.06
CA LYS A 101 1.09 11.58 -11.95
C LYS A 101 0.66 10.11 -11.96
N ILE A 102 0.40 9.53 -10.78
CA ILE A 102 -0.09 8.15 -10.66
C ILE A 102 -1.42 8.01 -11.40
N LYS A 103 -2.38 8.92 -11.16
CA LYS A 103 -3.71 8.84 -11.79
C LYS A 103 -3.68 9.03 -13.31
N ALA A 104 -2.71 9.78 -13.83
CA ALA A 104 -2.52 9.93 -15.27
C ALA A 104 -2.02 8.63 -15.93
N LEU A 105 -1.19 7.84 -15.23
CA LEU A 105 -0.66 6.57 -15.73
C LEU A 105 -1.59 5.38 -15.47
N TYR A 106 -2.30 5.41 -14.34
CA TYR A 106 -3.19 4.35 -13.89
C TYR A 106 -4.56 4.94 -13.49
N PRO A 107 -5.40 5.31 -14.47
CA PRO A 107 -6.68 5.99 -14.23
C PRO A 107 -7.68 5.19 -13.38
N GLU A 108 -7.54 3.87 -13.32
CA GLU A 108 -8.37 2.95 -12.56
C GLU A 108 -8.02 2.88 -11.06
N LEU A 109 -6.81 3.26 -10.65
CA LEU A 109 -6.39 3.11 -9.25
C LEU A 109 -7.14 4.03 -8.32
N THR A 110 -7.58 3.49 -7.19
CA THR A 110 -8.13 4.28 -6.09
C THR A 110 -7.00 4.93 -5.32
N LEU A 111 -7.06 6.27 -5.18
CA LEU A 111 -6.09 7.06 -4.43
C LEU A 111 -6.81 7.77 -3.29
N HIS A 112 -6.29 7.64 -2.08
CA HIS A 112 -6.71 8.36 -0.89
C HIS A 112 -5.65 9.44 -0.58
N LEU A 113 -6.09 10.64 -0.19
CA LEU A 113 -5.24 11.76 0.24
C LEU A 113 -5.47 12.04 1.72
#